data_AF-A0A9P6WM36-F1
#
_entry.id   AF-A0A9P6WM36-F1
#
_cell.length_a   1.000
_cell.length_b   1.000
_cell.length_c   1.000
_cell.angle_alpha   90.00
_cell.angle_beta   90.00
_cell.angle_gamma   90.00
#
_symmetry.space_group_name_H-M   'P 1'
#
loop_
_entity.id
_entity.type
_entity.pdbx_description
1 polymer ?
#
loop_
_entity_poly.entity_id
_entity_poly.type
_entity_poly.pdbx_seq_one_letter_code
_entity_poly.pdbx_strand_id
1 'polypeptide(L)'
;MTRLDNKENNGKSSIYLTQKRLSYNLDDEINGTEEFSDLSNNVKPILHETKLNNPKKYSILIRITDGNKDKNLKIKLSTIVEPEKLDSFWNEYTNILKTGFIGLKKKSKSKKKSKKISKKA
;
A
#
# COMPACT_ATOMS: atom_id res chain seq x y z
N MET A 1 -21.01 -10.12 -5.29
CA MET A 1 -20.81 -11.16 -4.25
C MET A 1 -19.62 -10.75 -3.39
N THR A 2 -19.81 -9.86 -2.41
CA THR A 2 -18.73 -9.32 -1.56
C THR A 2 -18.84 -9.93 -0.17
N ARG A 3 -18.04 -10.96 0.10
CA ARG A 3 -18.06 -11.78 1.31
C ARG A 3 -17.09 -11.25 2.36
N LEU A 4 -17.34 -10.04 2.86
CA LEU A 4 -16.74 -9.56 4.10
C LEU A 4 -17.88 -9.43 5.10
N ASP A 5 -18.11 -10.50 5.86
CA ASP A 5 -19.13 -10.50 6.92
C ASP A 5 -18.75 -9.42 7.93
N ASN A 6 -19.63 -8.42 8.09
CA ASN A 6 -19.51 -7.27 8.99
C ASN A 6 -19.61 -7.69 10.47
N LYS A 7 -18.70 -8.55 10.92
CA LYS A 7 -18.63 -8.99 12.32
C LYS A 7 -17.45 -8.31 12.99
N GLU A 8 -17.71 -7.65 14.12
CA GLU A 8 -16.65 -7.02 14.92
C GLU A 8 -15.62 -8.06 15.34
N ASN A 9 -14.38 -7.84 14.92
CA ASN A 9 -13.28 -8.77 15.15
C ASN A 9 -12.57 -8.56 16.51
N ASN A 10 -13.05 -7.68 17.38
CA ASN A 10 -12.53 -7.38 18.74
C ASN A 10 -11.00 -7.53 18.94
N GLY A 11 -10.19 -7.14 17.94
CA GLY A 11 -8.72 -7.28 17.93
C GLY A 11 -8.15 -8.70 17.83
N LYS A 12 -8.94 -9.73 17.51
CA LYS A 12 -8.50 -11.15 17.53
C LYS A 12 -7.74 -11.59 16.27
N SER A 13 -7.94 -10.92 15.14
CA SER A 13 -7.17 -11.19 13.92
C SER A 13 -6.85 -9.92 13.13
N SER A 14 -5.89 -10.04 12.23
CA SER A 14 -5.39 -8.94 11.41
C SER A 14 -5.59 -9.26 9.94
N ILE A 15 -6.06 -8.28 9.18
CA ILE A 15 -6.11 -8.35 7.71
C ILE A 15 -4.83 -7.75 7.17
N TYR A 16 -4.11 -8.50 6.34
CA TYR A 16 -2.87 -8.06 5.71
C TYR A 16 -3.16 -7.64 4.27
N LEU A 17 -2.83 -6.39 3.94
CA LEU A 17 -2.83 -5.86 2.58
C LEU A 17 -1.37 -5.68 2.14
N THR A 18 -1.03 -6.18 0.96
CA THR A 18 0.28 -5.92 0.33
C THR A 18 0.08 -5.33 -1.05
N GLN A 19 0.93 -4.37 -1.39
CA GLN A 19 0.93 -3.67 -2.67
C GLN A 19 2.32 -3.82 -3.29
N LYS A 20 2.41 -4.39 -4.48
CA LYS A 20 3.68 -4.54 -5.22
C LYS A 20 3.50 -4.05 -6.65
N ARG A 21 4.50 -3.32 -7.18
CA ARG A 21 4.57 -3.02 -8.61
C ARG A 21 4.64 -4.33 -9.42
N LEU A 22 3.76 -4.47 -10.40
CA LEU A 22 3.78 -5.61 -11.30
C LEU A 22 4.73 -5.30 -12.47
N SER A 23 5.99 -5.69 -12.32
CA SER A 23 7.01 -5.60 -13.37
C SER A 23 7.56 -6.99 -13.64
N TYR A 24 7.32 -7.52 -14.85
CA TYR A 24 7.69 -8.89 -15.20
C TYR A 24 9.14 -9.01 -15.69
N ASN A 25 9.75 -7.94 -16.24
CA ASN A 25 11.09 -7.97 -16.82
C ASN A 25 11.92 -6.78 -16.33
N LEU A 26 12.53 -6.90 -15.14
CA LEU A 26 13.50 -5.90 -14.66
C LEU A 26 14.88 -6.13 -15.29
N ASP A 27 15.19 -7.36 -15.67
CA ASP A 27 16.49 -7.74 -16.22
C ASP A 27 16.72 -7.13 -17.62
N ASP A 28 15.67 -6.98 -18.43
CA ASP A 28 15.75 -6.36 -19.77
C ASP A 28 15.93 -4.82 -19.73
N GLU A 29 15.61 -4.16 -18.61
CA GLU A 29 15.70 -2.69 -18.47
C GLU A 29 17.07 -2.24 -17.93
N ILE A 30 17.91 -3.18 -17.50
CA ILE A 30 19.27 -2.95 -17.00
C ILE A 30 20.25 -3.25 -18.15
N ASN A 31 20.27 -2.38 -19.16
CA ASN A 31 21.37 -2.39 -20.11
C ASN A 31 22.42 -1.39 -19.62
N GLY A 32 23.39 -1.89 -18.82
CA GLY A 32 24.54 -1.11 -18.39
C GLY A 32 25.31 -0.61 -19.60
N THR A 33 25.49 0.70 -19.69
CA THR A 33 25.94 1.32 -20.94
C THR A 33 27.41 1.73 -20.90
N GLU A 34 28.00 1.98 -19.72
CA GLU A 34 29.40 2.43 -19.64
C GLU A 34 30.16 1.88 -18.41
N GLU A 35 31.44 1.55 -18.62
CA GLU A 35 32.41 1.14 -17.59
C GLU A 35 33.03 2.40 -16.94
N PHE A 36 33.21 2.41 -15.62
CA PHE A 36 33.96 3.49 -14.95
C PHE A 36 35.44 3.46 -15.34
N SER A 37 35.99 4.58 -15.83
CA SER A 37 37.41 4.70 -16.15
C SER A 37 38.36 4.68 -14.95
N ASP A 38 37.82 4.76 -13.72
CA ASP A 38 38.57 4.88 -12.46
C ASP A 38 38.66 3.56 -11.66
N LEU A 39 38.31 2.44 -12.28
CA LEU A 39 38.40 1.13 -11.65
C LEU A 39 39.48 0.26 -12.28
N SER A 40 40.08 -0.59 -11.47
CA SER A 40 41.06 -1.56 -11.96
C SER A 40 40.41 -2.48 -13.00
N ASN A 41 41.16 -2.86 -14.04
CA ASN A 41 40.67 -3.65 -15.19
C ASN A 41 39.95 -4.97 -14.84
N ASN A 42 40.03 -5.43 -13.58
CA ASN A 42 39.38 -6.63 -13.07
C ASN A 42 38.01 -6.37 -12.42
N VAL A 43 37.57 -5.12 -12.28
CA VAL A 43 36.29 -4.75 -11.65
C VAL A 43 35.45 -3.98 -12.65
N LYS A 44 34.36 -4.60 -13.11
CA LYS A 44 33.38 -3.98 -14.02
C LYS A 44 32.06 -3.73 -13.26
N PRO A 45 31.88 -2.60 -12.57
CA PRO A 45 30.58 -2.26 -12.03
C PRO A 45 29.71 -1.73 -13.15
N ILE A 46 28.48 -2.23 -13.16
CA ILE A 46 27.44 -1.85 -14.10
C ILE A 46 26.80 -0.57 -13.55
N LEU A 47 26.93 0.54 -14.26
CA LEU A 47 26.13 1.74 -14.01
C LEU A 47 24.71 1.51 -14.55
N HIS A 48 23.73 1.56 -13.65
CA HIS A 48 22.33 1.58 -14.03
C HIS A 48 21.94 3.03 -14.32
N GLU A 49 21.89 3.41 -15.60
CA GLU A 49 21.25 4.66 -15.98
C GLU A 49 19.75 4.56 -15.71
N THR A 50 19.31 5.04 -14.55
CA THR A 50 17.89 5.29 -14.34
C THR A 50 17.49 6.42 -15.29
N LYS A 51 16.93 6.06 -16.45
CA LYS A 51 16.28 7.04 -17.34
C LYS A 51 15.19 7.73 -16.52
N LEU A 52 15.49 8.92 -15.99
CA LEU A 52 14.63 9.69 -15.10
C LEU A 52 13.28 10.06 -15.77
N ASN A 53 13.22 9.95 -17.10
CA ASN A 53 12.05 10.20 -17.94
C ASN A 53 11.51 8.93 -18.63
N ASN A 54 11.38 7.82 -17.92
CA ASN A 54 10.67 6.66 -18.47
C ASN A 54 9.15 6.83 -18.26
N PRO A 55 8.34 7.08 -19.31
CA PRO A 55 6.88 7.26 -19.17
C PRO A 55 6.13 5.94 -18.91
N LYS A 56 6.84 4.83 -18.71
CA LYS A 56 6.23 3.53 -18.46
C LYS A 56 5.38 3.57 -17.20
N LYS A 57 4.09 3.34 -17.38
CA LYS A 57 3.16 3.10 -16.29
C LYS A 57 3.12 1.61 -15.98
N TYR A 58 3.10 1.28 -14.70
CA TYR A 58 3.11 -0.11 -14.24
C TYR A 58 1.85 -0.39 -13.44
N SER A 59 1.19 -1.50 -13.76
CA SER A 59 0.09 -2.01 -12.96
C SER A 59 0.58 -2.43 -11.58
N ILE A 60 -0.35 -2.45 -10.63
CA ILE A 60 -0.07 -2.75 -9.23
C ILE A 60 -0.77 -4.06 -8.87
N LEU A 61 -0.03 -4.99 -8.28
CA LEU A 61 -0.57 -6.21 -7.70
C LEU A 61 -0.92 -5.95 -6.24
N ILE A 62 -2.19 -6.10 -5.92
CA ILE A 62 -2.73 -5.96 -4.57
C ILE A 62 -3.14 -7.34 -4.07
N ARG A 63 -2.67 -7.71 -2.87
CA ARG A 63 -3.06 -8.97 -2.23
C ARG A 63 -3.59 -8.72 -0.83
N ILE A 64 -4.67 -9.40 -0.49
CA ILE A 64 -5.34 -9.32 0.81
C ILE A 64 -5.41 -10.72 1.42
N THR A 65 -5.15 -10.83 2.72
CA THR A 65 -5.36 -12.08 3.46
C THR A 65 -5.83 -11.84 4.87
N ASP A 66 -6.65 -12.75 5.39
CA ASP A 66 -7.21 -12.76 6.75
C ASP A 66 -6.22 -13.15 7.85
N GLY A 67 -4.97 -13.48 7.47
CA GLY A 67 -3.92 -13.83 8.43
C GLY A 67 -4.11 -15.16 9.14
N ASN A 68 -5.04 -16.01 8.69
CA ASN A 68 -5.31 -17.29 9.35
C ASN A 68 -4.04 -18.17 9.35
N LYS A 69 -3.79 -18.84 10.48
CA LYS A 69 -2.65 -19.76 10.67
C LYS A 69 -2.85 -21.03 9.84
N ASP A 70 -4.09 -21.50 9.74
CA ASP A 70 -4.43 -22.69 8.99
C ASP A 70 -4.53 -22.39 7.50
N LYS A 71 -3.59 -22.93 6.72
CA LYS A 71 -3.47 -22.64 5.27
C LYS A 71 -4.73 -23.01 4.47
N ASN A 72 -5.47 -24.03 4.90
CA ASN A 72 -6.68 -24.50 4.21
C ASN A 72 -7.89 -23.58 4.47
N LEU A 73 -7.89 -22.87 5.59
CA LEU A 73 -8.94 -21.93 5.97
C LEU A 73 -8.57 -20.48 5.65
N LYS A 74 -7.30 -20.23 5.28
CA LYS A 74 -6.76 -18.91 4.99
C LYS A 74 -7.34 -18.36 3.70
N ILE A 75 -8.09 -17.27 3.81
CA ILE A 75 -8.61 -16.55 2.65
C ILE A 75 -7.49 -15.68 2.06
N LYS A 76 -7.29 -15.80 0.75
CA LYS A 76 -6.37 -14.98 -0.04
C LYS A 76 -7.10 -14.42 -1.24
N LEU A 77 -7.03 -13.11 -1.41
CA LEU A 77 -7.56 -12.40 -2.56
C LEU A 77 -6.41 -11.67 -3.24
N SER A 78 -6.41 -11.65 -4.57
CA SER A 78 -5.43 -10.90 -5.35
C SER A 78 -6.11 -10.23 -6.53
N THR A 79 -5.72 -8.98 -6.80
CA THR A 79 -6.19 -8.23 -7.96
C THR A 79 -5.04 -7.44 -8.57
N ILE A 80 -5.11 -7.24 -9.88
CA ILE A 80 -4.20 -6.37 -10.63
C ILE A 80 -4.95 -5.08 -10.93
N VAL A 81 -4.36 -3.96 -10.54
CA VAL A 81 -4.93 -2.63 -10.75
C VAL A 81 -4.10 -1.90 -11.79
N GLU A 82 -4.75 -1.53 -12.89
CA GLU A 82 -4.14 -0.69 -13.93
C GLU A 82 -3.94 0.74 -13.42
N PRO A 83 -2.89 1.44 -13.89
CA PRO A 83 -2.61 2.83 -13.51
C PRO A 83 -3.82 3.76 -13.67
N GLU A 84 -4.59 3.59 -14.74
CA GLU A 84 -5.75 4.42 -15.07
C GLU A 84 -6.94 4.22 -14.12
N LYS A 85 -7.01 3.06 -13.46
CA LYS A 85 -8.12 2.68 -12.56
C LYS A 85 -7.76 2.82 -11.09
N LEU A 86 -6.55 3.30 -10.78
CA LEU A 86 -6.03 3.36 -9.42
C LEU A 86 -6.90 4.23 -8.50
N ASP A 87 -7.36 5.38 -8.98
CA ASP A 87 -8.19 6.30 -8.21
C ASP A 87 -9.57 5.70 -7.90
N SER A 88 -10.22 5.08 -8.90
CA SER A 88 -11.51 4.39 -8.71
C SER A 88 -11.38 3.27 -7.69
N PHE A 89 -10.31 2.47 -7.79
CA PHE A 89 -10.03 1.39 -6.86
C PHE A 89 -9.91 1.89 -5.41
N TRP A 90 -9.15 2.96 -5.17
CA TRP A 90 -9.00 3.51 -3.81
C TRP A 90 -10.28 4.14 -3.28
N ASN A 91 -11.09 4.77 -4.13
CA ASN A 91 -12.39 5.30 -3.73
C ASN A 91 -13.32 4.18 -3.25
N GLU A 92 -13.43 3.09 -4.00
CA GLU A 92 -14.23 1.92 -3.61
C GLU A 92 -13.67 1.25 -2.35
N TYR A 93 -12.36 1.03 -2.31
CA TYR A 93 -11.68 0.38 -1.19
C TYR A 93 -11.85 1.17 0.11
N THR A 94 -11.64 2.50 0.08
CA THR A 94 -11.81 3.33 1.27
C THR A 94 -13.26 3.40 1.74
N ASN A 95 -14.23 3.34 0.83
CA ASN A 95 -15.64 3.24 1.19
C ASN A 95 -15.91 1.95 1.98
N ILE A 96 -15.38 0.81 1.48
CA ILE A 96 -15.47 -0.48 2.18
C ILE A 96 -14.81 -0.41 3.56
N LEU A 97 -13.62 0.21 3.67
CA LEU A 97 -12.94 0.37 4.97
C LEU A 97 -13.75 1.20 5.96
N LYS A 98 -14.36 2.30 5.51
CA LYS A 98 -15.22 3.14 6.36
C LYS A 98 -16.43 2.36 6.87
N THR A 99 -17.04 1.54 6.03
CA THR A 99 -18.16 0.69 6.43
C THR A 99 -17.74 -0.51 7.29
N GLY A 100 -16.52 -1.02 7.11
CA GLY A 100 -16.03 -2.19 7.84
C GLY A 100 -15.39 -1.88 9.19
N PHE A 101 -14.80 -0.69 9.37
CA PHE A 101 -14.11 -0.29 10.60
C PHE A 101 -15.03 0.37 11.64
N ILE A 102 -16.07 -0.35 12.05
CA ILE A 102 -17.09 0.15 12.99
C ILE A 102 -16.59 0.08 14.46
N GLY A 103 -15.73 -0.89 14.78
CA GLY A 103 -15.28 -1.18 16.16
C GLY A 103 -14.11 -0.33 16.69
N LEU A 104 -13.68 0.71 15.98
CA LEU A 104 -12.56 1.55 16.44
C LEU A 104 -13.03 2.63 17.41
N LYS A 105 -12.29 2.80 18.52
CA LYS A 105 -12.54 3.89 19.47
C LYS A 105 -12.38 5.24 18.77
N LYS A 106 -13.43 6.07 18.81
CA LYS A 106 -13.38 7.43 18.28
C LYS A 106 -12.29 8.24 18.99
N LYS A 107 -11.52 9.00 18.21
CA LYS A 107 -10.50 9.93 18.74
C LYS A 107 -11.15 10.86 19.76
N SER A 108 -10.61 10.90 20.98
CA SER A 108 -11.05 11.86 21.99
C SER A 108 -10.76 13.27 21.50
N LYS A 109 -11.80 14.06 21.25
CA LYS A 109 -11.64 15.50 21.04
C LYS A 109 -11.40 16.10 22.43
N SER A 110 -10.17 16.53 22.72
CA SER A 110 -9.92 17.28 23.95
C SER A 110 -10.84 18.51 23.93
N LYS A 111 -11.66 18.67 24.98
CA LYS A 111 -12.50 19.86 25.12
C LYS A 111 -11.55 21.05 25.17
N LYS A 112 -11.51 21.89 24.13
CA LYS A 112 -10.90 23.23 24.23
C LYS A 112 -11.57 23.89 25.43
N LYS A 113 -10.82 24.13 26.50
CA LYS A 113 -11.30 24.91 27.65
C LYS A 113 -11.75 26.25 27.09
N SER A 114 -13.05 26.46 26.97
CA SER A 114 -13.60 27.81 26.78
C SER A 114 -13.09 28.61 27.96
N LYS A 115 -12.11 29.50 27.74
CA LYS A 115 -11.71 30.49 28.72
C LYS A 115 -12.97 31.32 29.00
N LYS A 116 -13.68 30.99 30.07
CA LYS A 116 -14.63 31.93 30.68
C LYS A 116 -13.77 33.10 31.10
N ILE A 117 -13.81 34.18 30.31
CA ILE A 117 -13.33 35.48 30.74
C ILE A 117 -14.24 35.84 31.91
N SER A 118 -13.72 35.68 33.13
CA SER A 118 -14.34 36.25 34.31
C SER A 118 -14.37 37.77 34.11
N LYS A 119 -15.55 38.33 33.86
CA LYS A 119 -15.78 39.76 34.07
C LYS A 119 -15.48 40.04 35.55
N LYS A 120 -14.44 40.83 35.84
CA LYS A 120 -14.29 41.47 37.16
C LYS A 120 -14.98 42.84 37.09
N ALA A 121 -15.69 43.12 38.18
CA ALA A 121 -16.37 44.37 38.49
C ALA A 121 -15.40 45.56 38.60
#